data_AF-X4ZPK1-F1
#
_entry.id   AF-X4ZPK1-F1
#
_cell.length_a   1.000
_cell.length_b   1.000
_cell.length_c   1.000
_cell.angle_alpha   90.00
_cell.angle_beta   90.00
_cell.angle_gamma   90.00
#
_symmetry.space_group_name_H-M   'P 1'
#
loop_
_entity.id
_entity.type
_entity.pdbx_description
1 polymer ?
#
loop_
_entity_poly.entity_id
_entity_poly.type
_entity_poly.pdbx_seq_one_letter_code
_entity_poly.pdbx_strand_id
1 'polypeptide(L)'
;MPNIKSAVKRVKTTEKRRALNASQKSALRTAVKAADLAVEGTEVETAKAAIQAASQKLDKAVTKGLVHKNAAARKKSRLAKKLNALSAQG
;
A
#
# COMPACT_ATOMS: atom_id res chain seq x y z
N MET A 1 -12.07 28.88 12.63
CA MET A 1 -10.66 29.12 13.03
C MET A 1 -10.42 28.47 14.38
N PRO A 2 -9.24 27.91 14.65
CA PRO A 2 -8.93 27.40 15.97
C PRO A 2 -8.74 28.57 16.94
N ASN A 3 -9.58 28.66 17.96
CA ASN A 3 -9.56 29.78 18.91
C ASN A 3 -8.51 29.60 20.03
N ILE A 4 -8.01 28.37 20.21
CA ILE A 4 -7.03 28.02 21.24
C ILE A 4 -5.65 27.84 20.59
N LYS A 5 -4.59 28.38 21.22
CA LYS A 5 -3.20 28.29 20.72
C LYS A 5 -2.76 26.85 20.40
N SER A 6 -3.15 25.89 21.25
CA SER A 6 -2.86 24.47 21.06
C SER A 6 -3.54 23.91 19.79
N ALA A 7 -4.75 24.35 19.48
CA ALA A 7 -5.50 23.93 18.30
C ALA A 7 -4.88 24.51 17.01
N VAL A 8 -4.43 25.77 17.02
CA VAL A 8 -3.68 26.36 15.89
C VAL A 8 -2.40 25.56 15.59
N LYS A 9 -1.66 25.16 16.63
CA LYS A 9 -0.49 24.29 16.50
C LYS A 9 -0.87 22.93 15.91
N ARG A 10 -1.97 22.32 16.38
CA ARG A 10 -2.45 21.03 15.87
C ARG A 10 -2.75 21.08 14.38
N VAL A 11 -3.46 22.10 13.89
CA VAL A 11 -3.76 22.26 12.45
C VAL A 11 -2.47 22.25 11.62
N LYS A 12 -1.48 23.09 11.97
CA LYS A 12 -0.18 23.14 11.27
C LYS A 12 0.53 21.79 11.25
N THR A 13 0.54 21.06 12.38
CA THR A 13 1.19 19.73 12.43
C THR A 13 0.44 18.66 11.65
N THR A 14 -0.90 18.71 11.66
CA THR A 14 -1.75 17.76 10.96
C THR A 14 -1.63 17.92 9.45
N GLU A 15 -1.56 19.15 8.94
CA GLU A 15 -1.36 19.42 7.51
C GLU A 15 -0.04 18.85 7.00
N LYS A 16 1.06 19.07 7.74
CA LYS A 16 2.37 18.49 7.42
C LYS A 16 2.33 16.96 7.36
N ARG A 17 1.73 16.32 8.37
CA ARG A 17 1.56 14.85 8.37
C ARG A 17 0.64 14.38 7.25
N ARG A 18 -0.43 15.11 6.95
CA ARG A 18 -1.39 14.77 5.89
C ARG A 18 -0.69 14.74 4.53
N ALA A 19 0.12 15.74 4.20
CA ALA A 19 0.86 15.81 2.94
C ALA A 19 1.82 14.61 2.79
N LEU A 20 2.62 14.32 3.82
CA LEU A 20 3.55 13.18 3.81
C LEU A 20 2.85 11.82 3.75
N ASN A 21 1.71 11.68 4.43
CA ASN A 21 0.95 10.44 4.41
C ASN A 21 0.23 10.24 3.08
N ALA A 22 -0.19 11.33 2.42
CA ALA A 22 -0.83 11.26 1.11
C ALA A 22 0.12 10.71 0.05
N SER A 23 1.36 11.21 -0.01
CA SER A 23 2.37 10.73 -0.97
C SER A 23 2.77 9.28 -0.72
N GLN A 24 2.93 8.88 0.54
CA GLN A 24 3.26 7.48 0.88
C GLN A 24 2.09 6.53 0.56
N LYS A 25 0.84 6.95 0.83
CA LYS A 25 -0.34 6.16 0.49
C LYS A 25 -0.56 6.06 -1.03
N SER A 26 -0.29 7.12 -1.80
CA SER A 26 -0.38 7.06 -3.27
C SER A 26 0.65 6.10 -3.84
N ALA A 27 1.92 6.20 -3.44
CA ALA A 27 2.97 5.28 -3.88
C ALA A 27 2.65 3.80 -3.55
N LEU A 28 2.06 3.54 -2.39
CA LEU A 28 1.60 2.20 -2.01
C LEU A 28 0.45 1.71 -2.89
N ARG A 29 -0.54 2.55 -3.19
CA ARG A 29 -1.63 2.19 -4.10
C ARG A 29 -1.12 1.89 -5.50
N THR A 30 -0.19 2.69 -6.01
CA THR A 30 0.45 2.46 -7.32
C THR A 30 1.18 1.12 -7.35
N ALA A 31 1.95 0.79 -6.31
CA ALA A 31 2.65 -0.49 -6.24
C ALA A 31 1.69 -1.70 -6.23
N VAL A 32 0.56 -1.60 -5.50
CA VAL A 32 -0.46 -2.65 -5.51
C VAL A 32 -1.12 -2.76 -6.89
N LYS A 33 -1.45 -1.64 -7.53
CA LYS A 33 -2.02 -1.63 -8.89
C LYS A 33 -1.07 -2.23 -9.91
N ALA A 34 0.22 -1.92 -9.83
CA ALA A 34 1.23 -2.52 -10.71
C ALA A 34 1.32 -4.04 -10.52
N ALA A 35 1.23 -4.54 -9.29
CA ALA A 35 1.19 -5.98 -9.02
C ALA A 35 -0.10 -6.62 -9.55
N ASP A 36 -1.25 -5.95 -9.44
CA ASP A 36 -2.50 -6.45 -10.02
C ASP A 36 -2.42 -6.55 -11.56
N LEU A 37 -1.88 -5.54 -12.23
CA LEU A 37 -1.68 -5.54 -13.70
C LEU A 37 -0.67 -6.60 -14.15
N ALA A 38 0.40 -6.81 -13.38
CA ALA A 38 1.41 -7.83 -13.72
C ALA A 38 0.82 -9.25 -13.69
N VAL A 39 -0.19 -9.50 -12.86
CA VAL A 39 -0.88 -10.81 -12.82
C VAL A 39 -1.82 -10.99 -14.03
N GLU A 40 -2.31 -9.90 -14.63
CA GLU A 40 -3.14 -9.96 -15.85
C GLU A 40 -2.30 -10.26 -17.11
N GLY A 41 -1.02 -9.84 -17.13
CA GLY A 41 -0.13 -9.94 -18.29
C GLY A 41 0.51 -11.31 -18.58
N THR A 42 -0.05 -12.41 -18.04
CA THR A 42 0.37 -13.83 -18.26
C THR A 42 1.79 -14.24 -17.82
N GLU A 43 2.70 -13.31 -17.52
CA GLU A 43 4.09 -13.59 -17.17
C GLU A 43 4.30 -13.83 -15.65
N VAL A 44 4.40 -15.10 -15.25
CA VAL A 44 4.47 -15.53 -13.84
C VAL A 44 5.69 -14.97 -13.09
N GLU A 45 6.86 -14.92 -13.72
CA GLU A 45 8.10 -14.40 -13.13
C GLU A 45 7.97 -12.91 -12.78
N THR A 46 7.42 -12.13 -13.72
CA THR A 46 7.23 -10.67 -13.53
C THR A 46 6.18 -10.39 -12.46
N ALA A 47 5.11 -11.18 -12.42
CA ALA A 47 4.07 -11.11 -11.40
C ALA A 47 4.62 -11.40 -10.00
N LYS A 48 5.46 -12.44 -9.85
CA LYS A 48 6.14 -12.77 -8.58
C LYS A 48 6.99 -11.59 -8.08
N ALA A 49 7.84 -11.03 -8.93
CA ALA A 49 8.69 -9.90 -8.56
C ALA A 49 7.87 -8.67 -8.15
N ALA A 50 6.81 -8.33 -8.91
CA ALA A 50 5.93 -7.22 -8.61
C ALA A 50 5.19 -7.40 -7.27
N ILE A 51 4.70 -8.61 -6.98
CA ILE A 51 4.02 -8.94 -5.73
C ILE A 51 4.97 -8.88 -4.53
N GLN A 52 6.23 -9.33 -4.68
CA GLN A 52 7.24 -9.20 -3.61
C GLN A 52 7.51 -7.72 -3.29
N ALA A 53 7.71 -6.90 -4.31
CA ALA A 53 7.92 -5.46 -4.13
C ALA A 53 6.70 -4.77 -3.48
N ALA A 54 5.48 -5.14 -3.89
CA ALA A 54 4.25 -4.63 -3.29
C ALA A 54 4.10 -5.07 -1.83
N SER A 55 4.44 -6.32 -1.52
CA SER A 55 4.38 -6.88 -0.16
C SER A 55 5.36 -6.16 0.78
N GLN A 56 6.60 -5.92 0.33
CA GLN A 56 7.58 -5.17 1.11
C GLN A 56 7.10 -3.73 1.40
N LYS A 57 6.48 -3.07 0.43
CA LYS A 57 5.91 -1.71 0.60
C LYS A 57 4.71 -1.72 1.56
N LEU A 58 3.87 -2.76 1.52
CA LEU A 58 2.76 -2.92 2.46
C LEU A 58 3.26 -3.06 3.90
N ASP A 59 4.29 -3.87 4.12
CA ASP A 59 4.83 -4.10 5.46
C ASP A 59 5.54 -2.85 6.01
N LYS A 60 6.29 -2.13 5.17
CA LYS A 60 6.84 -0.80 5.52
C LYS A 60 5.75 0.24 5.84
N ALA A 61 4.57 0.13 5.25
CA ALA A 61 3.46 1.03 5.56
C ALA A 61 2.76 0.67 6.88
N VAL A 62 2.80 -0.60 7.29
CA VAL A 62 2.30 -1.04 8.61
C VAL A 62 3.21 -0.52 9.72
N THR A 63 4.53 -0.64 9.58
CA THR A 63 5.47 -0.16 10.60
C THR A 63 5.38 1.35 10.82
N LYS A 64 5.09 2.10 9.76
CA LYS A 64 4.84 3.56 9.83
C LYS A 64 3.44 3.94 10.30
N GLY A 65 2.56 2.98 10.60
CA GLY A 65 1.18 3.23 11.03
C GLY A 65 0.27 3.82 9.95
N LEU A 66 0.67 3.75 8.67
CA LEU A 66 -0.13 4.30 7.55
C LEU A 66 -1.30 3.39 7.17
N VAL A 67 -1.13 2.08 7.38
CA VAL A 67 -2.11 1.04 7.06
C VAL A 67 -2.17 0.07 8.24
N HIS A 68 -3.37 -0.35 8.62
CA HIS A 68 -3.55 -1.34 9.69
C HIS A 68 -3.04 -2.73 9.24
N LYS A 69 -2.48 -3.50 10.18
CA LYS A 69 -1.94 -4.86 9.92
C LYS A 69 -2.94 -5.76 9.17
N ASN A 70 -4.22 -5.74 9.57
CA ASN A 70 -5.26 -6.55 8.92
C ASN A 70 -5.53 -6.09 7.48
N ALA A 71 -5.47 -4.78 7.21
CA ALA A 71 -5.66 -4.26 5.85
C ALA A 71 -4.48 -4.65 4.94
N ALA A 72 -3.25 -4.65 5.46
CA ALA A 72 -2.08 -5.14 4.74
C ALA A 72 -2.16 -6.65 4.48
N ALA A 73 -2.50 -7.44 5.51
CA ALA A 73 -2.68 -8.89 5.39
C ALA A 73 -3.74 -9.27 4.36
N ARG A 74 -4.90 -8.58 4.35
CA ARG A 74 -5.94 -8.79 3.33
C ARG A 74 -5.43 -8.54 1.91
N LYS A 75 -4.65 -7.48 1.70
CA LYS A 75 -4.08 -7.17 0.37
C LYS A 75 -3.06 -8.22 -0.06
N LYS A 76 -2.15 -8.62 0.84
CA LYS A 76 -1.17 -9.70 0.58
C LYS A 76 -1.87 -11.01 0.22
N SER A 77 -2.88 -11.40 0.99
CA SER A 77 -3.67 -12.62 0.72
C SER A 77 -4.36 -12.57 -0.65
N ARG A 78 -4.96 -11.43 -1.03
CA ARG A 78 -5.61 -11.29 -2.35
C ARG A 78 -4.61 -11.40 -3.50
N LEU A 79 -3.45 -10.76 -3.41
CA LEU A 79 -2.41 -10.85 -4.43
C LEU A 79 -1.87 -12.28 -4.57
N ALA A 80 -1.62 -12.96 -3.44
CA ALA A 80 -1.16 -14.34 -3.44
C ALA A 80 -2.19 -15.29 -4.07
N LYS A 81 -3.49 -15.11 -3.78
CA LYS A 81 -4.55 -15.91 -4.41
C LYS A 81 -4.57 -15.74 -5.93
N LYS A 82 -4.42 -14.52 -6.43
CA LYS A 82 -4.38 -14.25 -7.88
C LYS A 82 -3.16 -14.90 -8.54
N LEU A 83 -1.98 -14.81 -7.91
CA LEU A 83 -0.77 -15.46 -8.41
C LEU A 83 -0.91 -16.99 -8.45
N ASN A 84 -1.48 -17.59 -7.41
CA ASN A 84 -1.70 -19.03 -7.36
C ASN A 84 -2.70 -19.48 -8.43
N ALA A 85 -3.76 -18.69 -8.69
CA ALA A 85 -4.70 -18.96 -9.76
C ALA A 85 -4.04 -18.89 -11.14
N LEU A 86 -3.16 -17.91 -11.37
CA LEU A 86 -2.36 -17.81 -12.60
C LEU A 86 -1.45 -19.04 -12.77
N SER A 87 -0.77 -19.45 -11.70
CA SER A 87 0.14 -20.61 -11.71
C SER A 87 -0.58 -21.96 -11.83
N ALA A 88 -1.88 -22.03 -11.57
CA ALA A 88 -2.69 -23.25 -11.69
C ALA A 88 -3.39 -23.38 -13.04
N GLN A 89 -3.38 -22.32 -13.86
CA GLN A 89 -3.92 -22.32 -15.23
C GLN A 89 -2.88 -22.70 -16.29
N GLY A 90 -1.59 -22.73 -15.93
CA GLY A 90 -0.52 -23.33 -16.73
C GLY A 90 -0.17 -24.72 -16.20
#